data_AF-A0A8T2U3S2-F1
#
_entry.id   AF-A0A8T2U3S2-F1
#
_cell.length_a   1.000
_cell.length_b   1.000
_cell.length_c   1.000
_cell.angle_alpha   90.00
_cell.angle_beta   90.00
_cell.angle_gamma   90.00
#
_symmetry.space_group_name_H-M   'P 1'
#
loop_
_entity.id
_entity.type
_entity.pdbx_description
1 polymer ?
#
loop_
_entity_poly.entity_id
_entity_poly.type
_entity_poly.pdbx_seq_one_letter_code
_entity_poly.pdbx_strand_id
1 'polypeptide(L)'
;MATYIYTRCTCHCLDVLFEDIGKLTWVKLVIDNVVKIVTFVIMKPIVLALFRKFSSKDIIKLAQTRFAYMFIMLANLLDERVYNGLRAMIVFVEYTRKKVLLKPKRLKRYMQLC
;
A
#
# COMPACT_ATOMS: atom_id res chain seq x y z
N MET A 1 -1.17 51.06 8.96
CA MET A 1 -0.53 49.75 9.19
C MET A 1 -1.51 48.68 8.72
N ALA A 2 -1.22 48.01 7.61
CA ALA A 2 -2.11 46.98 7.05
C ALA A 2 -1.80 45.64 7.73
N THR A 3 -2.77 45.12 8.49
CA THR A 3 -2.66 43.80 9.14
C THR A 3 -2.99 42.73 8.10
N TYR A 4 -1.98 41.99 7.64
CA TYR A 4 -2.14 40.90 6.69
C TYR A 4 -2.72 39.68 7.42
N ILE A 5 -3.99 39.35 7.21
CA ILE A 5 -4.59 38.12 7.77
C ILE A 5 -4.22 36.97 6.82
N TYR A 6 -3.15 36.24 7.15
CA TYR A 6 -2.77 35.02 6.42
C TYR A 6 -3.72 33.88 6.83
N THR A 7 -4.82 33.70 6.10
CA THR A 7 -5.64 32.50 6.25
C THR A 7 -4.88 31.30 5.67
N ARG A 8 -4.46 30.34 6.51
CA ARG A 8 -3.83 29.11 6.03
C ARG A 8 -4.78 28.36 5.09
N CYS A 9 -4.28 27.85 3.96
CA CYS A 9 -5.14 27.11 3.04
C CYS A 9 -5.67 25.82 3.69
N THR A 10 -6.90 25.43 3.38
CA THR A 10 -7.55 24.24 3.97
C THR A 10 -6.72 22.98 3.78
N CYS A 11 -6.08 22.83 2.62
CA CYS A 11 -5.17 21.71 2.34
C CYS A 11 -3.97 21.65 3.30
N HIS A 12 -3.41 22.81 3.64
CA HIS A 12 -2.29 22.90 4.57
C HIS A 12 -2.74 22.68 6.02
N CYS A 13 -3.94 23.15 6.40
CA CYS A 13 -4.52 22.82 7.70
C CYS A 13 -4.76 21.31 7.86
N LEU A 14 -5.25 20.64 6.80
CA LEU A 14 -5.46 19.19 6.79
C LEU A 14 -4.14 18.42 6.88
N ASP A 15 -3.10 18.83 6.15
CA ASP A 15 -1.81 18.15 6.18
C ASP A 15 -1.16 18.22 7.57
N VAL A 16 -1.22 19.38 8.23
CA VAL A 16 -0.75 19.56 9.61
C VAL A 16 -1.58 18.75 10.61
N LEU A 17 -2.92 18.70 10.44
CA LEU A 17 -3.77 17.87 11.28
C LEU A 17 -3.41 16.39 11.17
N PHE A 18 -3.20 15.90 9.94
CA PHE A 18 -2.81 14.51 9.71
C PHE A 18 -1.40 14.21 10.23
N GLU A 19 -0.49 15.17 10.19
CA GLU A 19 0.82 15.05 10.83
C GLU A 19 0.67 14.87 12.34
N ASP A 20 -0.14 15.70 13.01
CA ASP A 20 -0.34 15.62 14.46
C ASP A 20 -1.03 14.31 14.88
N ILE A 21 -1.99 13.81 14.10
CA ILE A 21 -2.57 12.48 14.30
C ILE A 21 -1.52 11.39 14.08
N GLY A 22 -0.66 11.53 13.06
CA GLY A 22 0.41 10.59 12.75
C GLY A 22 1.49 10.49 13.83
N LYS A 23 1.63 11.51 14.70
CA LYS A 23 2.56 11.49 15.85
C LYS A 23 2.11 10.57 16.97
N LEU A 24 0.83 10.19 17.04
CA LEU A 24 0.33 9.23 18.01
C LEU A 24 1.00 7.86 17.81
N THR A 25 1.54 7.28 18.88
CA THR A 25 2.37 6.06 18.83
C THR A 25 1.67 4.89 18.15
N TRP A 26 0.39 4.68 18.47
CA TRP A 26 -0.41 3.61 17.85
C TRP A 26 -0.73 3.89 16.38
N VAL A 27 -0.96 5.14 15.99
CA VAL A 27 -1.19 5.52 14.59
C VAL A 27 0.07 5.32 13.77
N LYS A 28 1.22 5.73 14.31
CA LYS A 28 2.52 5.54 13.67
C LYS A 28 2.78 4.06 13.33
N LEU A 29 2.49 3.15 14.26
CA LEU A 29 2.61 1.71 14.03
C LEU A 29 1.73 1.23 12.87
N VAL A 30 0.49 1.72 12.78
CA VAL A 30 -0.42 1.40 11.67
C VAL A 30 0.12 1.93 10.35
N ILE A 31 0.56 3.19 10.31
CA ILE A 31 1.14 3.82 9.12
C ILE A 31 2.38 3.06 8.65
N ASP A 32 3.29 2.69 9.55
CA ASP A 32 4.49 1.92 9.22
C ASP A 32 4.14 0.57 8.59
N ASN A 33 3.10 -0.10 9.09
CA ASN A 33 2.62 -1.36 8.52
C ASN A 33 2.01 -1.16 7.12
N VAL A 34 1.22 -0.12 6.92
CA VAL A 34 0.67 0.26 5.60
C VAL A 34 1.80 0.50 4.60
N VAL A 35 2.81 1.28 4.98
CA VAL A 35 3.98 1.56 4.14
C VAL A 35 4.71 0.28 3.76
N LYS A 36 4.92 -0.64 4.72
CA LYS A 36 5.55 -1.94 4.45
C LYS A 36 4.76 -2.77 3.45
N ILE A 37 3.43 -2.87 3.61
CA ILE A 37 2.55 -3.64 2.71
C ILE A 37 2.62 -3.06 1.30
N VAL A 38 2.47 -1.74 1.16
CA VAL A 38 2.47 -1.04 -0.13
C VAL A 38 3.83 -1.19 -0.81
N THR A 39 4.91 -0.99 -0.06
CA THR A 39 6.27 -1.18 -0.55
C THR A 39 6.49 -2.61 -1.03
N PHE A 40 6.04 -3.61 -0.27
CA PHE A 40 6.14 -5.01 -0.65
C PHE A 40 5.44 -5.31 -1.98
N VAL A 41 4.22 -4.79 -2.18
CA VAL A 41 3.47 -5.00 -3.41
C VAL A 41 4.11 -4.29 -4.61
N ILE A 42 4.55 -3.04 -4.44
CA ILE A 42 5.11 -2.23 -5.52
C ILE A 42 6.53 -2.67 -5.91
N MET A 43 7.37 -3.07 -4.94
CA MET A 43 8.78 -3.38 -5.20
C MET A 43 9.01 -4.65 -6.02
N LYS A 44 8.06 -5.58 -6.03
CA LYS A 44 8.19 -6.85 -6.75
C LYS A 44 7.21 -6.88 -7.93
N PRO A 45 7.67 -6.84 -9.19
CA PRO A 45 6.77 -6.78 -10.35
C PRO A 45 5.81 -7.98 -10.42
N ILE A 46 6.27 -9.16 -10.01
CA ILE A 46 5.44 -10.37 -9.91
C ILE A 46 4.31 -10.19 -8.89
N VAL A 47 4.62 -9.60 -7.73
CA VAL A 47 3.62 -9.36 -6.67
C VAL A 47 2.64 -8.29 -7.11
N LEU A 48 3.10 -7.23 -7.77
CA LEU A 48 2.23 -6.20 -8.34
C LEU A 48 1.27 -6.77 -9.39
N ALA A 49 1.76 -7.62 -10.30
CA ALA A 49 0.94 -8.28 -11.31
C ALA A 49 -0.11 -9.21 -10.68
N LEU A 50 0.29 -9.98 -9.65
CA LEU A 50 -0.63 -10.82 -8.88
C LEU A 50 -1.68 -9.99 -8.17
N PHE A 51 -1.27 -8.91 -7.50
CA PHE A 51 -2.17 -8.01 -6.80
C PHE A 51 -3.23 -7.44 -7.76
N ARG A 52 -2.82 -6.94 -8.93
CA ARG A 52 -3.74 -6.43 -9.96
C ARG A 52 -4.74 -7.50 -10.43
N LYS A 53 -4.29 -8.74 -10.56
CA LYS A 53 -5.14 -9.88 -10.93
C LYS A 53 -6.22 -10.19 -9.88
N PHE A 54 -5.91 -10.06 -8.59
CA PHE A 54 -6.83 -10.43 -7.50
C PHE A 54 -7.68 -9.28 -6.97
N SER A 55 -7.17 -8.04 -6.99
CA SER A 55 -7.82 -6.87 -6.38
C SER A 55 -8.74 -6.11 -7.34
N SER A 56 -8.52 -6.23 -8.66
CA SER A 56 -9.20 -5.45 -9.72
C SER A 56 -9.12 -3.92 -9.53
N LYS A 57 -8.29 -3.45 -8.59
CA LYS A 57 -7.98 -2.06 -8.27
C LYS A 57 -6.47 -1.90 -8.17
N ASP A 58 -5.96 -0.71 -8.47
CA ASP A 58 -4.55 -0.37 -8.31
C ASP A 58 -4.26 0.17 -6.89
N ILE A 59 -3.08 -0.17 -6.38
CA ILE A 59 -2.51 0.51 -5.21
C ILE A 59 -1.90 1.82 -5.69
N ILE A 60 -2.27 2.91 -5.04
CA ILE A 60 -1.75 4.24 -5.39
C ILE A 60 -0.25 4.28 -5.01
N LYS A 61 0.60 4.77 -5.91
CA LYS A 61 2.06 4.77 -5.72
C LYS A 61 2.48 5.79 -4.67
N LEU A 62 3.20 5.34 -3.64
CA LEU A 62 3.71 6.16 -2.53
C LEU A 62 4.33 7.48 -3.02
N ALA A 63 3.67 8.60 -2.75
CA ALA A 63 4.26 9.92 -2.86
C ALA A 63 4.90 10.26 -1.50
N GLN A 64 6.23 10.47 -1.49
CA GLN A 64 6.99 10.69 -0.25
C GLN A 64 6.58 11.95 0.54
N THR A 65 5.84 12.89 -0.07
CA THR A 65 5.84 14.29 0.38
C THR A 65 4.58 14.79 1.08
N ARG A 66 3.59 13.95 1.41
CA ARG A 66 2.37 14.42 2.14
C ARG A 66 1.82 13.41 3.15
N PHE A 67 1.59 13.86 4.39
CA PHE A 67 1.02 13.03 5.46
C PHE A 67 -0.38 12.52 5.09
N ALA A 68 -1.19 13.38 4.46
CA ALA A 68 -2.52 13.02 3.96
C ALA A 68 -2.50 11.79 3.04
N TYR A 69 -1.41 11.57 2.31
CA TYR A 69 -1.29 10.44 1.39
C TYR A 69 -1.28 9.09 2.12
N MET A 70 -0.68 9.01 3.31
CA MET A 70 -0.66 7.77 4.11
C MET A 70 -2.07 7.36 4.55
N PHE A 71 -2.92 8.33 4.86
CA PHE A 71 -4.32 8.07 5.21
C PHE A 71 -5.17 7.66 4.01
N ILE A 72 -4.92 8.22 2.83
CA ILE A 72 -5.56 7.77 1.58
C ILE A 72 -5.16 6.32 1.28
N MET A 73 -3.89 5.96 1.48
CA MET A 73 -3.40 4.61 1.30
C MET A 73 -4.00 3.62 2.29
N LEU A 74 -4.10 4.02 3.57
CA LEU A 74 -4.79 3.24 4.58
C LEU A 74 -6.26 3.02 4.20
N ALA A 75 -6.97 4.07 3.75
CA ALA A 75 -8.36 3.95 3.29
C ALA A 75 -8.50 3.00 2.09
N ASN A 76 -7.56 3.05 1.14
CA ASN A 76 -7.55 2.14 -0.01
C ASN A 76 -7.32 0.68 0.43
N LEU A 77 -6.42 0.42 1.39
CA LEU A 77 -6.19 -0.92 1.92
C LEU A 77 -7.37 -1.47 2.74
N LEU A 78 -8.16 -0.59 3.36
CA LEU A 78 -9.38 -0.94 4.09
C LEU A 78 -10.57 -1.23 3.15
N ASP A 79 -10.47 -0.86 1.87
CA ASP A 79 -11.48 -1.23 0.87
C ASP A 79 -11.57 -2.75 0.77
N GLU A 80 -12.77 -3.30 0.95
CA GLU A 80 -12.97 -4.74 1.00
C GLU A 80 -12.45 -5.47 -0.24
N ARG A 81 -12.53 -4.85 -1.42
CA ARG A 81 -12.05 -5.46 -2.67
C ARG A 81 -10.53 -5.61 -2.65
N VAL A 82 -9.84 -4.59 -2.15
CA VAL A 82 -8.38 -4.56 -2.01
C VAL A 82 -7.94 -5.53 -0.92
N TYR A 83 -8.59 -5.50 0.24
CA TYR A 83 -8.29 -6.38 1.36
C TYR A 83 -8.46 -7.85 1.00
N ASN A 84 -9.59 -8.21 0.36
CA ASN A 84 -9.85 -9.57 -0.09
C ASN A 84 -8.86 -10.00 -1.18
N GLY A 85 -8.50 -9.10 -2.10
CA GLY A 85 -7.47 -9.33 -3.10
C GLY A 85 -6.10 -9.62 -2.48
N LEU A 86 -5.70 -8.88 -1.45
CA LEU A 86 -4.45 -9.12 -0.70
C LEU A 86 -4.45 -10.48 0.00
N ARG A 87 -5.55 -10.85 0.66
CA ARG A 87 -5.68 -12.18 1.29
C ARG A 87 -5.55 -13.30 0.26
N ALA A 88 -6.27 -13.21 -0.85
CA ALA A 88 -6.22 -14.20 -1.92
C ALA A 88 -4.80 -14.32 -2.51
N MET A 89 -4.12 -13.19 -2.72
CA MET A 89 -2.74 -13.15 -3.20
C MET A 89 -1.78 -13.87 -2.24
N ILE A 90 -1.84 -13.60 -0.93
CA ILE A 90 -0.95 -14.23 0.05
C ILE A 90 -1.13 -15.74 0.07
N VAL A 91 -2.38 -16.21 0.07
CA VAL A 91 -2.69 -17.65 0.01
C VAL A 91 -2.15 -18.28 -1.27
N PHE A 92 -2.29 -17.60 -2.41
CA PHE A 92 -1.77 -18.07 -3.69
C PHE A 92 -0.23 -18.14 -3.70
N VAL A 93 0.44 -17.12 -3.15
CA VAL A 93 1.91 -17.07 -3.05
C VAL A 93 2.42 -18.20 -2.16
N GLU A 94 1.82 -18.42 -0.99
CA GLU A 94 2.20 -19.50 -0.07
C GLU A 94 1.94 -20.90 -0.67
N TYR A 95 0.82 -21.09 -1.35
CA TYR A 95 0.53 -22.33 -2.08
C TYR A 95 1.58 -22.60 -3.17
N THR A 96 1.91 -21.57 -3.95
CA THR A 96 2.92 -21.67 -5.01
C THR A 96 4.29 -21.96 -4.43
N ARG A 97 4.66 -21.30 -3.32
CA ARG A 97 5.92 -21.53 -2.60
C ARG A 97 6.06 -22.97 -2.17
N LYS A 98 5.05 -23.55 -1.53
CA LYS A 98 5.02 -24.97 -1.13
C LYS A 98 5.18 -25.89 -2.34
N LYS A 99 4.48 -25.62 -3.45
CA LYS A 99 4.55 -26.43 -4.67
C LYS A 99 5.93 -26.38 -5.35
N VAL A 100 6.59 -25.21 -5.32
CA VAL A 100 7.96 -25.03 -5.85
C VAL A 100 8.98 -25.79 -5.00
N LEU A 101 8.86 -25.70 -3.67
CA LEU A 101 9.70 -26.47 -2.74
C LEU A 101 9.53 -27.98 -2.94
N LEU A 102 8.31 -28.43 -3.29
CA LEU A 102 8.02 -29.85 -3.54
C LEU A 102 8.43 -30.35 -4.93
N LYS A 103 8.54 -29.48 -5.97
CA LYS A 103 8.97 -29.86 -7.34
C LYS A 103 9.72 -28.73 -8.07
N PRO A 104 11.07 -28.67 -8.03
CA PRO A 104 11.84 -27.54 -8.54
C PRO A 104 12.00 -27.46 -10.08
N LYS A 105 11.76 -28.54 -10.84
CA LYS A 105 12.20 -28.65 -12.25
C LYS A 105 11.30 -28.00 -13.32
N ARG A 106 10.07 -27.54 -13.02
CA ARG A 106 9.09 -27.12 -14.05
C ARG A 106 8.76 -25.62 -14.10
N LEU A 107 9.31 -24.79 -13.21
CA LEU A 107 8.79 -23.43 -13.02
C LEU A 107 9.53 -22.30 -13.75
N LYS A 108 10.58 -22.58 -14.53
CA LYS A 108 11.24 -21.52 -15.32
C LYS A 108 10.31 -20.89 -16.37
N ARG A 109 9.34 -21.66 -16.88
CA ARG A 109 8.39 -21.20 -17.91
C ARG A 109 7.29 -20.26 -17.39
N TYR A 110 6.81 -20.47 -16.16
CA TYR A 110 5.72 -19.65 -15.60
C TYR A 110 6.18 -18.26 -15.12
N MET A 111 7.45 -18.10 -14.75
CA MET A 111 8.05 -16.80 -14.41
C MET A 111 8.52 -15.98 -15.63
N GLN A 112 8.54 -16.56 -16.84
CA GLN A 112 8.93 -15.88 -18.08
C GLN A 112 7.74 -15.37 -18.90
N LEU A 113 6.51 -15.74 -18.53
CA LEU A 113 5.27 -15.46 -19.28
C LEU A 113 4.39 -14.38 -18.63
N CYS A 114 4.88 -13.72 -17.58
CA CYS A 114 4.27 -12.55 -16.94
C CYS A 114 5.32 -11.45 -16.84
#